data_AF-A0A919ZVV8-F1
#
_entry.id   AF-A0A919ZVV8-F1
#
_cell.length_a   1.000
_cell.length_b   1.000
_cell.length_c   1.000
_cell.angle_alpha   90.00
_cell.angle_beta   90.00
_cell.angle_gamma   90.00
#
_symmetry.space_group_name_H-M   'P 1'
#
loop_
_entity.id
_entity.type
_entity.pdbx_description
1 polymer ?
#
loop_
_entity_poly.entity_id
_entity_poly.type
_entity_poly.pdbx_seq_one_letter_code
_entity_poly.pdbx_strand_id
1 'polypeptide(L)'
;MTADEISRSLQLKGAAGYRQVLQEFGKDILDDNEEINRSALRKIAFANKTNKEKLEGIMHPLIRSEIMQGFENIKSKWGIYSAPLWSNRNKFKRTLVINSHHTFRARE
;
A
#
# COMPACT_ATOMS: atom_id res chain seq x y z
N MET A 1 -11.97 -4.46 0.93
CA MET A 1 -10.81 -3.69 0.43
C MET A 1 -9.54 -4.34 0.92
N THR A 2 -8.55 -4.43 0.04
CA THR A 2 -7.22 -4.92 0.38
C THR A 2 -6.23 -3.76 0.48
N ALA A 3 -5.14 -3.95 1.22
CA ALA A 3 -4.03 -3.01 1.27
C ALA A 3 -3.47 -2.72 -0.14
N ASP A 4 -3.43 -3.74 -1.00
CA ASP A 4 -2.88 -3.64 -2.36
C ASP A 4 -3.77 -2.80 -3.28
N GLU A 5 -5.10 -2.95 -3.17
CA GLU A 5 -6.07 -2.13 -3.90
C GLU A 5 -5.93 -0.65 -3.53
N ILE A 6 -5.86 -0.34 -2.24
CA ILE A 6 -5.72 1.03 -1.74
C ILE A 6 -4.36 1.62 -2.14
N SER A 7 -3.29 0.83 -2.00
CA SER A 7 -1.96 1.25 -2.45
C SER A 7 -1.94 1.55 -3.96
N ARG A 8 -2.67 0.77 -4.76
CA ARG A 8 -2.79 1.00 -6.20
C ARG A 8 -3.58 2.26 -6.52
N SER A 9 -4.73 2.50 -5.88
CA SER A 9 -5.54 3.69 -6.13
C SER A 9 -4.80 4.98 -5.78
N LEU A 10 -4.03 4.97 -4.68
CA LEU A 10 -3.22 6.11 -4.24
C LEU A 10 -2.05 6.45 -5.17
N GLN A 11 -1.65 5.52 -6.04
CA GLN A 11 -0.57 5.69 -7.02
C GLN A 11 -1.09 6.05 -8.42
N LEU A 12 -2.40 6.14 -8.63
CA LEU A 12 -2.97 6.56 -9.90
C LEU A 12 -2.67 8.04 -10.17
N LYS A 13 -2.53 8.40 -11.45
CA LYS A 13 -2.30 9.78 -11.87
C LYS A 13 -3.36 10.71 -11.27
N GLY A 14 -2.90 11.79 -10.64
CA GLY A 14 -3.77 12.77 -9.94
C GLY A 14 -4.04 12.46 -8.47
N ALA A 15 -3.75 11.24 -7.98
CA ALA A 15 -3.87 10.90 -6.57
C ALA A 15 -2.78 11.56 -5.70
N ALA A 16 -3.05 11.64 -4.39
CA ALA A 16 -2.10 12.25 -3.45
C ALA A 16 -0.77 11.47 -3.37
N GLY A 17 -0.82 10.14 -3.40
CA GLY A 17 0.37 9.29 -3.37
C GLY A 17 1.19 9.45 -4.64
N TYR A 18 0.55 9.51 -5.81
CA TYR A 18 1.23 9.77 -7.09
C TYR A 18 2.10 11.03 -7.03
N ARG A 19 1.54 12.16 -6.58
CA ARG A 19 2.27 13.44 -6.52
C ARG A 19 3.47 13.38 -5.57
N GLN A 20 3.28 12.82 -4.37
CA GLN A 20 4.33 12.75 -3.35
C GLN A 20 5.45 11.79 -3.76
N VAL A 21 5.09 10.63 -4.31
CA VAL A 21 6.08 9.65 -4.80
C VAL A 21 6.87 10.23 -5.98
N LEU A 22 6.22 10.94 -6.90
CA LEU A 22 6.91 11.60 -8.01
C LEU A 22 7.87 12.70 -7.54
N GLN A 23 7.47 13.46 -6.51
CA GLN A 23 8.32 14.49 -5.90
C GLN A 23 9.59 13.89 -5.25
N GLU A 24 9.46 12.73 -4.61
CA GLU A 24 10.56 12.09 -3.88
C GLU A 24 11.51 11.30 -4.80
N PHE A 25 10.97 10.57 -5.78
CA PHE A 25 11.74 9.63 -6.61
C PHE A 25 12.01 10.14 -8.03
N GLY A 26 11.48 11.31 -8.40
CA GLY A 26 11.67 11.90 -9.72
C GLY A 26 10.86 11.19 -10.82
N LYS A 27 10.99 11.67 -12.07
CA LYS A 27 10.20 11.18 -13.21
C LYS A 27 10.64 9.81 -13.74
N ASP A 28 11.79 9.30 -13.30
CA ASP A 28 12.34 8.01 -13.75
C ASP A 28 11.48 6.80 -13.33
N ILE A 29 10.51 7.01 -12.44
CA ILE A 29 9.53 6.00 -12.03
C ILE A 29 8.30 5.95 -12.94
N LEU A 30 8.18 6.85 -13.92
CA LEU A 30 7.02 6.92 -14.80
C LEU A 30 7.21 6.02 -16.03
N ASP A 31 6.10 5.52 -16.57
CA ASP A 31 6.05 4.93 -17.90
C ASP A 31 5.71 5.98 -18.98
N ASP A 32 5.60 5.53 -20.23
CA ASP A 32 5.31 6.38 -21.38
C ASP A 32 3.93 7.07 -21.32
N ASN A 33 3.02 6.61 -20.45
CA ASN A 33 1.70 7.19 -20.24
C ASN A 33 1.67 8.17 -19.05
N GLU A 34 2.83 8.48 -18.46
CA GLU A 34 2.97 9.21 -17.19
C GLU A 34 2.24 8.52 -16.02
N GLU A 35 2.16 7.19 -16.01
CA GLU A 35 1.73 6.41 -14.86
C GLU A 35 2.93 5.89 -14.07
N ILE A 36 2.75 5.59 -12.78
CA ILE A 36 3.83 5.01 -11.98
C ILE A 36 4.13 3.59 -12.46
N ASN A 37 5.32 3.39 -13.03
CA ASN A 37 5.90 2.09 -13.27
C ASN A 37 6.29 1.45 -11.94
N ARG A 38 5.43 0.54 -11.44
CA ARG A 38 5.62 -0.14 -10.16
C ARG A 38 6.90 -0.97 -10.09
N SER A 39 7.35 -1.52 -11.21
CA SER A 39 8.60 -2.29 -11.26
C SER A 39 9.80 -1.36 -11.06
N ALA A 40 9.83 -0.22 -11.76
CA ALA A 40 10.85 0.81 -11.60
C ALA A 40 10.84 1.40 -10.18
N LEU A 41 9.67 1.78 -9.67
CA LEU A 41 9.51 2.27 -8.31
C LEU A 41 9.99 1.24 -7.28
N ARG A 42 9.62 -0.03 -7.43
CA ARG A 42 10.09 -1.09 -6.52
C ARG A 42 11.61 -1.24 -6.58
N LYS A 43 12.20 -1.21 -7.77
CA LYS A 43 13.66 -1.30 -7.93
C LYS A 43 14.37 -0.16 -7.19
N ILE A 44 13.89 1.08 -7.34
CA ILE A 44 14.50 2.26 -6.72
C ILE A 44 14.22 2.32 -5.21
N ALA A 45 12.97 2.08 -4.80
CA ALA A 45 12.54 2.14 -3.41
C ALA A 45 13.23 1.06 -2.55
N PHE A 46 13.43 -0.14 -3.09
CA PHE A 46 14.04 -1.25 -2.35
C PHE A 46 15.54 -1.39 -2.60
N ALA A 47 16.16 -0.52 -3.39
CA ALA A 47 17.62 -0.50 -3.60
C ALA A 47 18.40 -0.20 -2.32
N ASN A 48 17.83 0.61 -1.41
CA ASN A 48 18.43 0.91 -0.12
C ASN A 48 17.36 1.17 0.95
N LYS A 49 17.78 1.08 2.22
CA LYS A 49 16.88 1.25 3.37
C LYS A 49 16.24 2.64 3.43
N THR A 50 17.00 3.69 3.11
CA THR A 50 16.52 5.08 3.16
C THR A 50 15.38 5.32 2.17
N ASN A 51 15.50 4.85 0.94
CA ASN A 51 14.48 4.95 -0.09
C ASN A 51 13.22 4.17 0.29
N LYS A 52 13.40 3.00 0.90
CA LYS A 52 12.29 2.20 1.40
C LYS A 52 11.52 2.96 2.48
N GLU A 53 12.23 3.54 3.44
CA GLU A 53 11.65 4.36 4.51
C GLU A 53 10.93 5.60 3.98
N LYS A 54 11.47 6.25 2.94
CA LYS A 54 10.82 7.36 2.25
C LYS A 54 9.49 6.95 1.62
N LEU A 55 9.49 5.87 0.82
CA LEU A 55 8.27 5.37 0.19
C LEU A 55 7.23 4.94 1.24
N GLU A 56 7.67 4.22 2.28
CA GLU A 56 6.81 3.81 3.38
C GLU A 56 6.25 5.01 4.16
N GLY A 57 7.06 6.05 4.39
CA GLY A 57 6.67 7.29 5.04
C GLY A 57 5.59 8.06 4.28
N ILE A 58 5.62 8.01 2.95
CA ILE A 58 4.58 8.60 2.07
C ILE A 58 3.32 7.72 2.07
N MET A 59 3.48 6.42 1.83
CA MET A 59 2.35 5.52 1.56
C MET A 59 1.58 5.12 2.81
N HIS A 60 2.24 4.88 3.95
CA HIS A 60 1.55 4.40 5.15
C HIS A 60 0.49 5.38 5.70
N PRO A 61 0.76 6.70 5.82
CA PRO A 61 -0.26 7.66 6.27
C PRO A 61 -1.45 7.73 5.31
N LEU A 62 -1.19 7.73 3.99
CA LEU A 62 -2.24 7.79 2.97
C LEU A 62 -3.12 6.54 3.00
N ILE A 63 -2.51 5.35 3.03
CA ILE A 63 -3.23 4.08 3.14
C ILE A 63 -4.08 4.06 4.42
N ARG A 64 -3.53 4.52 5.55
CA ARG A 64 -4.28 4.61 6.81
C ARG A 64 -5.50 5.53 6.70
N SER A 65 -5.36 6.68 6.07
CA SER A 65 -6.46 7.62 5.85
C SER A 65 -7.58 6.99 5.03
N GLU A 66 -7.24 6.35 3.90
CA GLU A 66 -8.20 5.66 3.02
C GLU A 66 -8.91 4.51 3.74
N ILE A 67 -8.19 3.74 4.55
CA ILE A 67 -8.79 2.67 5.36
C ILE A 67 -9.84 3.26 6.32
N MET A 68 -9.50 4.32 7.05
CA MET A 68 -10.42 4.94 8.01
C MET A 68 -11.66 5.51 7.32
N GLN A 69 -11.49 6.25 6.22
CA GLN A 69 -12.61 6.75 5.42
C GLN A 69 -13.48 5.61 4.87
N GLY A 70 -12.85 4.52 4.43
CA GLY A 70 -13.55 3.33 3.99
C GLY A 70 -14.40 2.71 5.08
N PHE A 71 -13.90 2.66 6.32
CA PHE A 71 -14.65 2.16 7.48
C PHE A 71 -15.75 3.11 7.96
N GLU A 72 -15.57 4.43 7.84
CA GLU A 72 -16.61 5.41 8.19
C GLU A 72 -17.82 5.31 7.26
N ASN A 73 -17.62 4.90 6.01
CA ASN A 73 -18.66 4.84 4.98
C ASN A 73 -19.37 3.47 4.85
N ILE A 74 -19.03 2.47 5.68
CA ILE A 74 -19.70 1.18 5.59
C ILE A 74 -21.14 1.26 6.11
N LYS A 75 -22.07 0.67 5.36
CA LYS A 75 -23.48 0.53 5.79
C LYS A 75 -23.74 -0.77 6.56
N SER A 76 -22.82 -1.72 6.45
CA SER A 76 -22.89 -3.03 7.10
C SER A 76 -22.43 -2.95 8.56
N LYS A 77 -22.87 -3.92 9.36
CA LYS A 77 -22.43 -4.07 10.76
C LYS A 77 -20.93 -4.35 10.90
N TRP A 78 -20.29 -4.84 9.84
CA TRP A 78 -18.88 -5.22 9.81
C TRP A 78 -18.22 -4.77 8.52
N GLY A 79 -16.96 -4.35 8.60
CA GLY A 79 -16.06 -4.16 7.48
C GLY A 79 -14.82 -5.03 7.66
N ILE A 80 -14.26 -5.53 6.56
CA ILE A 80 -13.06 -6.36 6.57
C ILE A 80 -11.98 -5.66 5.74
N TYR A 81 -10.82 -5.47 6.37
CA TYR A 81 -9.59 -5.00 5.74
C TYR A 81 -8.59 -6.16 5.70
N SER A 82 -8.09 -6.47 4.50
CA SER A 82 -7.09 -7.53 4.28
C SER A 82 -5.73 -6.93 3.95
N ALA A 83 -4.66 -7.43 4.59
CA ALA A 83 -3.29 -7.01 4.34
C ALA A 83 -2.32 -8.21 4.43
N PRO A 84 -1.30 -8.29 3.56
CA PRO A 84 -0.40 -9.44 3.47
C PRO A 84 0.52 -9.62 4.69
N LEU A 85 0.88 -8.53 5.38
CA LEU A 85 1.64 -8.55 6.63
C LEU A 85 1.03 -7.55 7.61
N TRP A 86 0.59 -8.06 8.75
CA TRP A 86 0.07 -7.23 9.83
C TRP A 86 1.22 -6.55 10.57
N SER A 87 1.05 -5.28 10.90
CA SER A 87 1.93 -4.57 11.84
C SER A 87 1.10 -4.00 12.99
N ASN A 88 1.70 -3.91 14.18
CA ASN A 88 1.09 -3.35 15.40
C ASN A 88 0.69 -1.86 15.29
N ARG A 89 0.88 -1.24 14.12
CA ARG A 89 0.62 0.19 13.87
C ARG A 89 -0.87 0.52 13.68
N ASN A 90 -1.69 -0.48 13.33
CA ASN A 90 -3.14 -0.31 13.14
C ASN A 90 -3.90 -1.02 14.27
N LYS A 91 -4.77 -0.27 14.97
CA LYS A 91 -5.62 -0.81 16.04
C LYS A 91 -6.99 -1.14 15.46
N PHE A 92 -7.23 -2.42 15.19
CA PHE A 92 -8.55 -2.95 14.82
C PHE A 92 -9.25 -3.57 16.03
N LYS A 93 -10.59 -3.57 16.02
CA LYS A 93 -11.39 -4.20 17.10
C LYS A 93 -11.13 -5.71 17.22
N ARG A 94 -10.81 -6.37 16.10
CA ARG A 94 -10.42 -7.77 16.02
C ARG A 94 -9.40 -7.95 14.89
N THR A 95 -8.44 -8.84 15.09
CA THR A 95 -7.47 -9.26 14.07
C THR A 95 -7.65 -10.76 13.82
N LEU A 96 -7.87 -11.14 12.56
CA LEU A 96 -7.93 -12.53 12.13
C LEU A 96 -6.64 -12.85 11.36
N VAL A 97 -5.89 -13.85 11.81
CA VAL A 97 -4.69 -14.33 11.12
C VAL A 97 -5.04 -15.65 10.44
N ILE A 98 -4.94 -15.69 9.11
CA ILE A 98 -5.09 -16.93 8.34
C ILE A 98 -3.71 -17.57 8.24
N ASN A 99 -3.53 -18.71 8.90
CA ASN A 99 -2.29 -19.48 8.85
C ASN A 99 -2.52 -20.80 8.12
N SER A 100 -1.47 -21.33 7.48
CA SER A 100 -1.46 -22.66 6.90
C SER A 100 -0.16 -23.37 7.27
N HIS A 101 -0.19 -24.71 7.29
CA HIS A 101 1.04 -25.46 7.47
C HIS A 101 2.04 -25.12 6.35
N HIS A 102 3.32 -25.01 6.67
CA HIS A 102 4.36 -24.50 5.76
C HIS A 102 4.43 -25.25 4.42
N THR A 103 3.96 -26.49 4.38
CA THR A 103 3.85 -27.33 3.18
C THR A 103 2.80 -26.87 2.17
N PHE A 104 1.90 -25.96 2.53
CA PHE A 104 0.81 -25.46 1.66
C PHE A 104 1.06 -24.06 1.07
N ARG A 105 2.24 -23.46 1.28
CA ARG A 105 2.58 -22.21 0.57
C ARG A 105 2.80 -22.52 -0.92
N ALA A 106 2.00 -21.90 -1.78
CA ALA A 106 2.31 -21.85 -3.21
C ALA A 106 3.73 -21.29 -3.37
N ARG A 107 4.58 -22.02 -4.12
CA ARG A 107 5.89 -21.52 -4.53
C ARG A 107 5.64 -20.32 -5.44
N GLU A 108 5.99 -19.12 -4.99
CA GLU A 108 6.13 -17.94 -5.85
C GLU A 108 7.42 -18.04 -6.68
#